data_AF-A0A941GM50-F1
#
_entry.id   AF-A0A941GM50-F1
#
_cell.length_a   1.000
_cell.length_b   1.000
_cell.length_c   1.000
_cell.angle_alpha   90.00
_cell.angle_beta   90.00
_cell.angle_gamma   90.00
#
_symmetry.space_group_name_H-M   'P 1'
#
loop_
_entity.id
_entity.type
_entity.pdbx_description
1 polymer ?
#
loop_
_entity_poly.entity_id
_entity_poly.type
_entity_poly.pdbx_seq_one_letter_code
_entity_poly.pdbx_strand_id
1 'polypeptide(L)'
;MTERQELIQIFSTFPDKGVLGNFPVWVEDSQLKKSIEYYLNQLPSLPTPEECASQIFVQWQQTPESLVLQKHLTAYLGRVCYDAVQSFANKYHSYGVSQEDYFQDCQTRIGNILNKFKPEIGFLKSYAYTKFVGFFKDYVRKKCDPKAFRTDLWLLNCKTMRSTKKALEEYGLYPEEIPKYILVREYFNKLAAPTHKNGYGSLQGEADPVWERIARAYNQEKPGDFPRYNEQDIFKIIQTIIDAIVYRYFNNKVTAPEAERKERELINEEFSEELEELYGVIVEVFREIKGYN
;
A
#
# COMPACT_ATOMS: atom_id res chain seq x y z
N MET A 1 -7.79 -17.14 -16.47
CA MET A 1 -7.65 -15.72 -16.86
C MET A 1 -6.40 -15.61 -17.72
N THR A 2 -6.54 -15.22 -18.97
CA THR A 2 -5.43 -15.09 -19.92
C THR A 2 -4.55 -13.92 -19.49
N GLU A 3 -3.31 -14.23 -19.15
CA GLU A 3 -2.32 -13.22 -18.79
C GLU A 3 -1.97 -12.41 -20.05
N ARG A 4 -2.07 -11.07 -19.98
CA ARG A 4 -1.67 -10.18 -21.08
C ARG A 4 -0.14 -10.23 -21.19
N GLN A 5 0.39 -11.12 -22.03
CA GLN A 5 1.84 -11.29 -22.21
C GLN A 5 2.36 -10.57 -23.47
N GLU A 6 1.50 -10.34 -24.46
CA GLU A 6 1.89 -9.69 -25.71
C GLU A 6 1.81 -8.16 -25.59
N LEU A 7 2.82 -7.46 -26.12
CA LEU A 7 2.89 -5.99 -26.12
C LEU A 7 1.62 -5.35 -26.70
N ILE A 8 1.14 -5.87 -27.83
CA ILE A 8 -0.06 -5.37 -28.49
C ILE A 8 -1.24 -5.38 -27.50
N GLN A 9 -1.46 -6.50 -26.81
CA GLN A 9 -2.52 -6.62 -25.82
C GLN A 9 -2.32 -5.66 -24.64
N ILE A 10 -1.09 -5.54 -24.14
CA ILE A 10 -0.76 -4.67 -23.00
C ILE A 10 -1.09 -3.19 -23.30
N PHE A 11 -0.78 -2.71 -24.51
CA PHE A 11 -0.92 -1.31 -24.90
C PHE A 11 -2.21 -0.97 -25.67
N SER A 12 -3.08 -1.95 -25.93
CA SER A 12 -4.34 -1.73 -26.66
C SER A 12 -5.59 -2.28 -25.98
N THR A 13 -5.48 -2.92 -24.81
CA THR A 13 -6.65 -3.44 -24.10
C THR A 13 -6.96 -2.69 -22.81
N PHE A 14 -8.25 -2.54 -22.54
CA PHE A 14 -8.78 -1.94 -21.33
C PHE A 14 -9.64 -2.93 -20.57
N PRO A 15 -9.67 -2.88 -19.24
CA PRO A 15 -10.53 -3.75 -18.46
C PRO A 15 -11.96 -3.21 -18.46
N ASP A 16 -12.91 -4.13 -18.59
CA ASP A 16 -14.34 -3.88 -18.65
C ASP A 16 -15.08 -4.80 -17.65
N LYS A 17 -16.31 -4.41 -17.29
CA LYS A 17 -17.22 -5.22 -16.49
C LYS A 17 -17.72 -6.37 -17.35
N GLY A 18 -17.12 -7.55 -17.19
CA GLY A 18 -17.56 -8.76 -17.87
C GLY A 18 -19.05 -9.03 -17.65
N VAL A 19 -19.71 -9.62 -18.64
CA VAL A 19 -21.17 -9.88 -18.66
C VAL A 19 -21.66 -10.77 -17.51
N LEU A 20 -20.77 -11.55 -16.89
CA LEU A 20 -21.09 -12.52 -15.82
C LEU A 20 -20.46 -12.17 -14.46
N GLY A 21 -20.10 -10.90 -14.23
CA GLY A 21 -19.48 -10.47 -12.96
C GLY A 21 -18.01 -10.87 -12.79
N ASN A 22 -17.41 -11.52 -13.78
CA ASN A 22 -15.98 -11.80 -13.82
C ASN A 22 -15.21 -10.52 -14.23
N PHE A 23 -14.95 -9.65 -13.26
CA PHE A 23 -14.09 -8.49 -13.44
C PHE A 23 -12.61 -8.89 -13.28
N PRO A 24 -11.70 -8.47 -14.19
CA PRO A 24 -11.90 -7.67 -15.40
C PRO A 24 -11.92 -8.56 -16.65
N VAL A 25 -12.76 -8.20 -17.62
CA VAL A 25 -12.60 -8.69 -19.00
C VAL A 25 -11.78 -7.66 -19.77
N TRP A 26 -10.70 -8.08 -20.42
CA TRP A 26 -9.87 -7.18 -21.23
C TRP A 26 -10.46 -7.04 -22.63
N VAL A 27 -10.86 -5.83 -22.99
CA VAL A 27 -11.44 -5.48 -24.29
C VAL A 27 -10.41 -4.73 -25.12
N GLU A 28 -10.24 -5.16 -26.37
CA GLU A 28 -9.32 -4.58 -27.33
C GLU A 28 -9.87 -3.30 -27.95
N ASP A 29 -9.06 -2.24 -28.00
CA ASP A 29 -9.29 -1.05 -28.79
C ASP A 29 -8.61 -1.22 -30.17
N SER A 30 -9.42 -1.42 -31.21
CA SER A 30 -8.95 -1.68 -32.56
C SER A 30 -8.08 -0.56 -33.17
N GLN A 31 -8.27 0.69 -32.73
CA GLN A 31 -7.46 1.82 -33.18
C GLN A 31 -6.09 1.80 -32.50
N LEU A 32 -6.05 1.59 -31.18
CA LEU A 32 -4.79 1.46 -30.46
C LEU A 32 -4.01 0.23 -30.91
N LYS A 33 -4.68 -0.89 -31.17
CA LYS A 33 -4.02 -2.08 -31.69
C LYS A 33 -3.24 -1.80 -32.98
N LYS A 34 -3.91 -1.20 -33.97
CA LYS A 34 -3.25 -0.83 -35.24
C LYS A 34 -2.11 0.15 -35.03
N SER A 35 -2.30 1.11 -34.12
CA SER A 35 -1.28 2.11 -33.78
C SER A 35 -0.03 1.46 -33.17
N ILE A 36 -0.20 0.59 -32.18
CA ILE A 36 0.94 -0.08 -31.53
C ILE A 36 1.59 -1.11 -32.46
N GLU A 37 0.81 -1.83 -33.27
CA GLU A 37 1.34 -2.73 -34.31
C GLU A 37 2.22 -1.97 -35.31
N TYR A 38 1.74 -0.83 -35.80
CA TYR A 38 2.52 0.03 -36.68
C TYR A 38 3.81 0.48 -36.03
N TYR A 39 3.75 0.97 -34.79
CA TYR A 39 4.93 1.41 -34.04
C TYR A 39 5.95 0.28 -33.83
N LEU A 40 5.50 -0.90 -33.40
CA LEU A 40 6.37 -2.06 -33.15
C LEU A 40 7.03 -2.59 -34.45
N ASN A 41 6.32 -2.54 -35.58
CA ASN A 41 6.85 -2.97 -36.88
C ASN A 41 7.99 -2.07 -37.41
N GLN A 42 8.16 -0.86 -36.85
CA GLN A 42 9.25 0.05 -37.22
C GLN A 42 10.50 -0.16 -36.36
N LEU A 43 10.44 -0.98 -35.31
CA LEU A 43 11.55 -1.23 -34.42
C LEU A 43 12.43 -2.38 -34.94
N PRO A 44 13.77 -2.29 -34.77
CA PRO A 44 14.68 -3.35 -35.19
C PRO A 44 14.55 -4.63 -34.36
N SER A 45 14.03 -4.53 -33.14
CA SER A 45 13.76 -5.65 -32.23
C SER A 45 12.55 -5.34 -31.34
N LEU A 46 11.89 -6.38 -30.85
CA LEU A 46 10.76 -6.22 -29.93
C LEU A 46 11.26 -5.77 -28.54
N PRO A 47 10.76 -4.63 -28.02
CA PRO A 47 11.13 -4.15 -26.69
C PRO A 47 10.41 -4.95 -25.60
N THR A 48 10.91 -4.86 -24.37
CA THR A 48 10.13 -5.25 -23.19
C THR A 48 8.93 -4.29 -22.99
N PRO A 49 7.89 -4.69 -22.24
CA PRO A 49 6.79 -3.79 -21.90
C PRO A 49 7.25 -2.50 -21.21
N GLU A 50 8.22 -2.60 -20.32
CA GLU A 50 8.79 -1.47 -19.57
C GLU A 50 9.55 -0.51 -20.50
N GLU A 51 10.36 -1.03 -21.44
CA GLU A 51 11.05 -0.21 -22.44
C GLU A 51 10.05 0.48 -23.38
N CYS A 52 9.03 -0.26 -23.84
CA CYS A 52 7.98 0.29 -24.70
C CYS A 52 7.21 1.41 -23.99
N ALA A 53 6.82 1.20 -22.72
CA ALA A 53 6.15 2.21 -21.93
C ALA A 53 7.02 3.46 -21.71
N SER A 54 8.32 3.27 -21.46
CA SER A 54 9.29 4.36 -21.31
C SER A 54 9.39 5.21 -22.59
N GLN A 55 9.52 4.56 -23.76
CA GLN A 55 9.61 5.25 -25.04
C GLN A 55 8.31 6.02 -25.37
N ILE A 56 7.15 5.39 -25.18
CA ILE A 56 5.84 6.05 -25.38
C ILE A 56 5.68 7.22 -24.39
N PHE A 57 6.14 7.07 -23.15
CA PHE A 57 6.10 8.14 -22.15
C PHE A 57 6.95 9.35 -22.55
N VAL A 58 8.18 9.13 -23.02
CA VAL A 58 9.06 10.19 -23.53
C VAL A 58 8.42 10.91 -24.72
N GLN A 59 7.84 10.17 -25.67
CA GLN A 59 7.11 10.78 -26.80
C GLN A 59 5.89 11.58 -26.34
N TRP A 60 5.16 11.07 -25.35
CA TRP A 60 4.01 11.78 -24.78
C TRP A 60 4.45 13.04 -24.04
N GLN A 61 5.59 13.07 -23.35
CA GLN A 61 6.11 14.30 -22.74
C GLN A 61 6.46 15.38 -23.77
N GLN A 62 6.89 14.98 -24.96
CA GLN A 62 7.15 15.90 -26.08
C GLN A 62 5.86 16.37 -26.77
N THR A 63 4.79 15.56 -26.70
CA THR A 63 3.48 15.85 -27.30
C THR A 63 2.33 15.52 -26.34
N PRO A 64 2.18 16.24 -25.21
CA PRO A 64 1.23 15.86 -24.15
C PRO A 64 -0.24 15.85 -24.60
N GLU A 65 -0.56 16.61 -25.65
CA GLU A 65 -1.86 16.67 -26.31
C GLU A 65 -2.21 15.40 -27.11
N SER A 66 -1.24 14.51 -27.33
CA SER A 66 -1.46 13.26 -28.06
C SER A 66 -2.29 12.27 -27.23
N LEU A 67 -3.60 12.27 -27.50
CA LEU A 67 -4.55 11.35 -26.88
C LEU A 67 -4.22 9.87 -27.14
N VAL A 68 -3.59 9.56 -28.28
CA VAL A 68 -3.23 8.18 -28.64
C VAL A 68 -2.12 7.66 -27.73
N LEU A 69 -1.06 8.45 -27.51
CA LEU A 69 0.04 8.07 -26.61
C LEU A 69 -0.45 7.97 -25.17
N GLN A 70 -1.28 8.92 -24.73
CA GLN A 70 -1.91 8.87 -23.42
C GLN A 70 -2.75 7.60 -23.23
N LYS A 71 -3.53 7.21 -24.25
CA LYS A 71 -4.35 5.98 -24.22
C LYS A 71 -3.49 4.71 -24.16
N HIS A 72 -2.37 4.64 -24.87
CA HIS A 72 -1.42 3.51 -24.75
C HIS A 72 -0.87 3.38 -23.33
N LEU A 73 -0.43 4.49 -22.72
CA LEU A 73 0.04 4.52 -21.34
C LEU A 73 -1.07 4.14 -20.35
N THR A 74 -2.30 4.56 -20.63
CA THR A 74 -3.49 4.20 -19.84
C THR A 74 -3.77 2.69 -19.93
N ALA A 75 -3.70 2.09 -21.12
CA ALA A 75 -3.89 0.64 -21.32
C ALA A 75 -2.81 -0.19 -20.60
N TYR A 76 -1.56 0.28 -20.67
CA TYR A 76 -0.42 -0.28 -19.95
C TYR A 76 -0.66 -0.27 -18.44
N LEU A 77 -1.06 0.88 -17.89
CA LEU A 77 -1.36 1.05 -16.46
C LEU A 77 -2.65 0.35 -16.01
N GLY A 78 -3.52 -0.07 -16.94
CA GLY A 78 -4.76 -0.78 -16.62
C GLY A 78 -4.54 -2.02 -15.76
N ARG A 79 -3.52 -2.85 -16.08
CA ARG A 79 -3.20 -4.05 -15.27
C ARG A 79 -2.66 -3.66 -13.90
N VAL A 80 -1.85 -2.62 -13.83
CA VAL A 80 -1.28 -2.12 -12.57
C VAL A 80 -2.38 -1.64 -11.64
N CYS A 81 -3.35 -0.91 -12.19
CA CYS A 81 -4.56 -0.51 -11.48
C CYS A 81 -5.32 -1.73 -10.99
N TYR A 82 -5.57 -2.72 -11.85
CA TYR A 82 -6.29 -3.93 -11.47
C TYR A 82 -5.59 -4.71 -10.33
N ASP A 83 -4.28 -4.92 -10.43
CA ASP A 83 -3.50 -5.62 -9.41
C ASP A 83 -3.53 -4.84 -8.08
N ALA A 84 -3.44 -3.51 -8.13
CA ALA A 84 -3.59 -2.66 -6.96
C ALA A 84 -4.99 -2.80 -6.34
N VAL A 85 -6.05 -2.73 -7.15
CA VAL A 85 -7.44 -2.91 -6.69
C VAL A 85 -7.63 -4.29 -6.06
N GLN A 86 -7.14 -5.36 -6.69
CA GLN A 86 -7.26 -6.72 -6.13
C GLN A 86 -6.52 -6.87 -4.81
N SER A 87 -5.29 -6.35 -4.73
CA SER A 87 -4.50 -6.41 -3.49
C SER A 87 -5.19 -5.69 -2.32
N PHE A 88 -5.99 -4.66 -2.64
CA PHE A 88 -6.69 -3.85 -1.67
C PHE A 88 -8.08 -4.42 -1.35
N ALA A 89 -8.88 -4.74 -2.35
CA ALA A 89 -10.22 -5.29 -2.20
C ALA A 89 -10.22 -6.62 -1.42
N ASN A 90 -9.22 -7.48 -1.62
CA ASN A 90 -9.09 -8.72 -0.84
C ASN A 90 -8.85 -8.48 0.65
N LYS A 91 -8.25 -7.34 1.02
CA LYS A 91 -7.96 -6.98 2.42
C LYS A 91 -9.09 -6.16 3.06
N TYR A 92 -9.79 -5.38 2.26
CA TYR A 92 -10.74 -4.36 2.71
C TYR A 92 -12.19 -4.63 2.22
N HIS A 93 -12.52 -5.88 1.86
CA HIS A 93 -13.83 -6.29 1.36
C HIS A 93 -14.98 -5.97 2.34
N SER A 94 -14.70 -5.96 3.65
CA SER A 94 -15.65 -5.66 4.72
C SER A 94 -16.16 -4.23 4.75
N TYR A 95 -15.58 -3.31 3.97
CA TYR A 95 -15.89 -1.88 4.02
C TYR A 95 -16.90 -1.41 2.97
N GLY A 96 -17.51 -2.34 2.23
CA GLY A 96 -18.65 -2.04 1.35
C GLY A 96 -18.33 -1.20 0.12
N VAL A 97 -17.05 -1.05 -0.24
CA VAL A 97 -16.61 -0.37 -1.46
C VAL A 97 -16.42 -1.41 -2.55
N SER A 98 -17.07 -1.21 -3.70
CA SER A 98 -16.97 -2.15 -4.82
C SER A 98 -15.59 -2.07 -5.50
N GLN A 99 -15.15 -3.15 -6.14
CA GLN A 99 -13.89 -3.15 -6.90
C GLN A 99 -13.96 -2.15 -8.06
N GLU A 100 -15.16 -1.98 -8.61
CA GLU A 100 -15.48 -1.05 -9.68
C GLU A 100 -15.26 0.41 -9.27
N ASP A 101 -15.62 0.79 -8.05
CA ASP A 101 -15.42 2.15 -7.55
C ASP A 101 -13.92 2.48 -7.44
N TYR A 102 -13.12 1.55 -6.91
CA TYR A 102 -11.66 1.72 -6.84
C TYR A 102 -11.05 1.79 -8.23
N PHE A 103 -11.55 0.97 -9.16
CA PHE A 103 -11.05 0.94 -10.52
C PHE A 103 -11.35 2.23 -11.29
N GLN A 104 -12.57 2.77 -11.17
CA GLN A 104 -12.93 4.06 -11.74
C GLN A 104 -12.10 5.20 -11.15
N ASP A 105 -11.92 5.24 -9.84
CA ASP A 105 -11.09 6.27 -9.19
C ASP A 105 -9.65 6.22 -9.70
N CYS A 106 -9.07 5.02 -9.87
CA CYS A 106 -7.75 4.88 -10.49
C CYS A 106 -7.69 5.40 -11.92
N GLN A 107 -8.65 5.04 -12.77
CA GLN A 107 -8.67 5.50 -14.16
C GLN A 107 -8.65 7.03 -14.25
N THR A 108 -9.44 7.71 -13.40
CA THR A 108 -9.45 9.19 -13.38
C THR A 108 -8.12 9.82 -12.93
N ARG A 109 -7.29 9.07 -12.19
CA ARG A 109 -6.00 9.55 -11.66
C ARG A 109 -4.81 9.26 -12.55
N ILE A 110 -4.94 8.41 -13.57
CA ILE A 110 -3.83 8.04 -14.46
C ILE A 110 -3.19 9.29 -15.08
N GLY A 111 -3.98 10.26 -15.56
CA GLY A 111 -3.44 11.51 -16.10
C GLY A 111 -2.57 12.28 -15.09
N ASN A 112 -2.96 12.31 -13.81
CA ASN A 112 -2.17 12.95 -12.76
C ASN A 112 -0.87 12.19 -12.47
N ILE A 113 -0.93 10.85 -12.46
CA ILE A 113 0.25 9.99 -12.28
C ILE A 113 1.25 10.23 -13.41
N LEU A 114 0.79 10.23 -14.66
CA LEU A 114 1.65 10.49 -15.82
C LEU A 114 2.29 11.87 -15.76
N ASN A 115 1.53 12.91 -15.39
CA ASN A 115 2.05 14.28 -15.25
C ASN A 115 3.12 14.43 -14.15
N LYS A 116 3.06 13.60 -13.11
CA LYS A 116 3.99 13.67 -11.96
C LYS A 116 5.13 12.66 -12.02
N PHE A 117 5.05 11.70 -12.93
CA PHE A 117 6.06 10.66 -13.06
C PHE A 117 7.36 11.25 -13.62
N LYS A 118 8.46 10.85 -12.99
CA LYS A 118 9.84 11.23 -13.33
C LYS A 118 10.61 9.94 -13.60
N PRO A 119 11.12 9.72 -14.83
CA PRO A 119 11.83 8.48 -15.18
C PRO A 119 13.03 8.15 -14.29
N GLU A 120 13.61 9.15 -13.62
CA GLU A 120 14.74 9.01 -12.70
C GLU A 120 14.39 8.20 -11.43
N ILE A 121 13.10 8.14 -11.08
CA ILE A 121 12.59 7.47 -9.86
C ILE A 121 12.34 5.96 -10.11
N GLY A 122 12.48 5.49 -11.35
CA GLY A 122 12.36 4.08 -11.73
C GLY A 122 11.22 3.83 -12.72
N PHE A 123 10.68 2.61 -12.74
CA PHE A 123 9.68 2.23 -13.74
C PHE A 123 8.30 2.82 -13.46
N LEU A 124 7.64 3.31 -14.53
CA LEU A 124 6.28 3.88 -14.48
C LEU A 124 5.27 2.94 -13.78
N LYS A 125 5.38 1.63 -14.03
CA LYS A 125 4.52 0.61 -13.42
C LYS A 125 4.67 0.57 -11.89
N SER A 126 5.90 0.53 -11.38
CA SER A 126 6.16 0.50 -9.94
C SER A 126 5.70 1.79 -9.27
N TYR A 127 6.02 2.93 -9.87
CA TYR A 127 5.56 4.24 -9.40
C TYR A 127 4.03 4.33 -9.33
N ALA A 128 3.34 3.96 -10.42
CA ALA A 128 1.89 4.00 -10.48
C ALA A 128 1.24 3.07 -9.45
N TYR A 129 1.76 1.85 -9.27
CA TYR A 129 1.28 0.91 -8.26
C TYR A 129 1.32 1.53 -6.85
N THR A 130 2.46 2.11 -6.47
CA THR A 130 2.62 2.77 -5.17
C THR A 130 1.63 3.92 -4.99
N LYS A 131 1.44 4.76 -6.02
CA LYS A 131 0.45 5.85 -5.96
C LYS A 131 -0.99 5.33 -5.84
N PHE A 132 -1.37 4.31 -6.60
CA PHE A 132 -2.71 3.70 -6.50
C PHE A 132 -2.99 3.13 -5.12
N VAL A 133 -2.05 2.36 -4.55
CA VAL A 133 -2.17 1.83 -3.18
C VAL A 133 -2.30 2.97 -2.17
N GLY A 134 -1.50 4.04 -2.32
CA GLY A 134 -1.60 5.24 -1.50
C GLY A 134 -2.99 5.89 -1.56
N PHE A 135 -3.54 6.03 -2.77
CA PHE A 135 -4.89 6.59 -2.97
C PHE A 135 -5.97 5.74 -2.33
N PHE A 136 -5.91 4.41 -2.42
CA PHE A 136 -6.89 3.53 -1.78
C PHE A 136 -6.85 3.60 -0.26
N LYS A 137 -5.65 3.64 0.33
CA LYS A 137 -5.47 3.87 1.76
C LYS A 137 -6.11 5.20 2.18
N ASP A 138 -5.87 6.26 1.42
CA ASP A 138 -6.48 7.57 1.67
C ASP A 138 -8.00 7.58 1.45
N TYR A 139 -8.53 6.80 0.51
CA TYR A 139 -9.96 6.67 0.24
C TYR A 139 -10.66 5.97 1.41
N VAL A 140 -10.15 4.82 1.84
CA VAL A 140 -10.65 4.12 3.04
C VAL A 140 -10.54 5.01 4.26
N ARG A 141 -9.45 5.77 4.41
CA ARG A 141 -9.29 6.75 5.49
C ARG A 141 -10.39 7.81 5.49
N LYS A 142 -10.84 8.27 4.33
CA LYS A 142 -11.87 9.33 4.23
C LYS A 142 -13.29 8.80 4.38
N LYS A 143 -13.56 7.57 3.95
CA LYS A 143 -14.92 7.01 3.90
C LYS A 143 -15.24 6.02 5.01
N CYS A 144 -14.24 5.39 5.63
CA CYS A 144 -14.45 4.37 6.66
C CYS A 144 -14.24 4.96 8.06
N ASP A 145 -15.02 4.49 9.02
CA ASP A 145 -14.83 4.75 10.46
C ASP A 145 -13.36 4.43 10.84
N PRO A 146 -12.65 5.26 11.63
CA PRO A 146 -11.35 4.92 12.21
C PRO A 146 -11.24 3.50 12.76
N LYS A 147 -12.36 2.89 13.20
CA LYS A 147 -12.46 1.49 13.61
C LYS A 147 -12.03 0.46 12.54
N ALA A 148 -12.12 0.82 11.26
CA ALA A 148 -11.67 0.00 10.12
C ALA A 148 -10.15 -0.25 10.08
N PHE A 149 -9.37 0.63 10.69
CA PHE A 149 -7.90 0.51 10.69
C PHE A 149 -7.36 -0.30 11.87
N ARG A 150 -8.22 -0.77 12.78
CA ARG A 150 -7.83 -1.45 14.02
C ARG A 150 -7.22 -2.84 13.81
N THR A 151 -7.41 -3.44 12.64
CA THR A 151 -6.94 -4.78 12.33
C THR A 151 -5.54 -4.83 11.70
N ASP A 152 -5.02 -3.69 11.23
CA ASP A 152 -3.75 -3.68 10.49
C ASP A 152 -2.56 -3.64 11.47
N LEU A 153 -2.07 -4.82 11.85
CA LEU A 153 -0.81 -5.03 12.60
C LEU A 153 0.40 -4.28 11.99
N TRP A 154 0.31 -3.90 10.72
CA TRP A 154 1.24 -3.00 10.04
C TRP A 154 1.40 -1.64 10.75
N LEU A 155 0.33 -1.07 11.32
CA LEU A 155 0.39 0.20 12.05
C LEU A 155 1.23 0.10 13.34
N LEU A 156 1.22 -1.06 13.99
CA LEU A 156 2.06 -1.33 15.15
C LEU A 156 3.54 -1.47 14.77
N ASN A 157 3.86 -1.92 13.56
CA ASN A 157 5.25 -2.12 13.13
C ASN A 157 5.85 -0.88 12.46
N CYS A 158 5.04 -0.03 11.80
CA CYS A 158 5.51 1.14 11.06
C CYS A 158 5.67 2.42 11.87
N LYS A 159 5.52 2.37 13.19
CA LYS A 159 5.68 3.55 14.06
C LYS A 159 6.91 3.41 14.96
N THR A 160 7.74 4.45 15.01
CA THR A 160 8.85 4.49 15.97
C THR A 160 8.31 4.49 17.41
N MET A 161 9.13 4.09 18.39
CA MET A 161 8.76 4.16 19.82
C MET A 161 8.37 5.59 20.24
N ARG A 162 9.05 6.61 19.69
CA ARG A 162 8.72 8.02 19.89
C ARG A 162 7.32 8.38 19.36
N SER A 163 6.94 7.85 18.19
CA SER A 163 5.62 8.08 17.62
C SER A 163 4.50 7.41 18.45
N THR A 164 4.77 6.21 18.95
CA THR A 164 3.81 5.46 19.80
C THR A 164 3.60 6.13 21.15
N LYS A 165 4.69 6.56 21.81
CA LYS A 165 4.62 7.31 23.07
C LYS A 165 3.71 8.53 22.95
N LYS A 166 3.99 9.37 21.95
CA LYS A 166 3.21 10.59 21.71
C LYS A 166 1.76 10.28 21.27
N ALA A 167 1.51 9.14 20.63
CA ALA A 167 0.14 8.67 20.37
C ALA A 167 -0.62 8.35 21.65
N LEU A 168 0.00 7.64 22.59
CA LEU A 168 -0.61 7.29 23.87
C LEU A 168 -0.87 8.55 24.73
N GLU A 169 0.07 9.50 24.74
CA GLU A 169 -0.11 10.80 25.42
C GLU A 169 -1.30 11.58 24.85
N GLU A 170 -1.37 11.73 23.52
CA GLU A 170 -2.48 12.41 22.84
C GLU A 170 -3.83 11.68 23.01
N TYR A 171 -3.80 10.36 23.22
CA TYR A 171 -4.97 9.54 23.51
C TYR A 171 -5.44 9.65 24.97
N GLY A 172 -4.69 10.32 25.83
CA GLY A 172 -5.07 10.60 27.22
C GLY A 172 -4.55 9.60 28.25
N LEU A 173 -3.56 8.76 27.92
CA LEU A 173 -2.89 7.92 28.92
C LEU A 173 -1.96 8.74 29.80
N TYR A 174 -1.90 8.40 31.08
CA TYR A 174 -1.00 9.06 32.01
C TYR A 174 0.46 8.68 31.75
N PRO A 175 1.42 9.61 31.93
CA PRO A 175 2.85 9.36 31.71
C PRO A 175 3.42 8.15 32.48
N GLU A 176 2.82 7.82 33.62
CA GLU A 176 3.20 6.71 34.50
C GLU A 176 2.78 5.34 33.95
N GLU A 177 1.77 5.31 33.09
CA GLU A 177 1.22 4.08 32.50
C GLU A 177 1.91 3.73 31.18
N ILE A 178 2.30 4.75 30.41
CA ILE A 178 2.90 4.61 29.08
C ILE A 178 4.11 3.63 29.02
N PRO A 179 5.06 3.63 29.98
CA PRO A 179 6.17 2.68 29.98
C PRO A 179 5.71 1.22 29.96
N LYS A 180 4.57 0.91 30.61
CA LYS A 180 3.99 -0.45 30.65
C LYS A 180 3.48 -0.86 29.27
N TYR A 181 2.84 0.07 28.56
CA TYR A 181 2.30 -0.14 27.22
C TYR A 181 3.42 -0.29 26.18
N ILE A 182 4.48 0.51 26.29
CA ILE A 182 5.67 0.40 25.44
C ILE A 182 6.33 -0.96 25.61
N LEU A 183 6.51 -1.42 26.85
CA LEU A 183 7.12 -2.72 27.13
C LEU A 183 6.30 -3.88 26.53
N VAL A 184 4.97 -3.85 26.67
CA VAL A 184 4.08 -4.85 26.04
C VAL A 184 4.23 -4.85 24.51
N ARG A 185 4.33 -3.67 23.89
CA ARG A 185 4.57 -3.54 22.44
C ARG A 185 5.92 -4.11 22.02
N GLU A 186 6.96 -3.96 22.81
CA GLU A 186 8.27 -4.54 22.51
C GLU A 186 8.22 -6.08 22.48
N TYR A 187 7.56 -6.70 23.46
CA TYR A 187 7.37 -8.16 23.44
C TYR A 187 6.47 -8.61 22.29
N PHE A 188 5.44 -7.83 21.96
CA PHE A 188 4.62 -8.08 20.78
C PHE A 188 5.47 -8.08 19.50
N ASN A 189 6.29 -7.05 19.28
CA ASN A 189 7.15 -6.97 18.10
C ASN A 189 8.20 -8.10 18.06
N LYS A 190 8.78 -8.47 19.20
CA LYS A 190 9.76 -9.58 19.27
C LYS A 190 9.14 -10.96 18.98
N LEU A 191 7.91 -11.20 19.44
CA LEU A 191 7.32 -12.54 19.46
C LEU A 191 6.27 -12.79 18.36
N ALA A 192 5.57 -11.74 17.91
CA ALA A 192 4.50 -11.83 16.91
C ALA A 192 4.98 -11.44 15.48
N ALA A 193 6.02 -10.62 15.33
CA ALA A 193 6.56 -10.29 14.00
C ALA A 193 7.09 -11.50 13.18
N PRO A 194 7.73 -12.53 13.78
CA PRO A 194 8.28 -13.66 13.01
C PRO A 194 7.25 -14.66 12.48
N THR A 195 6.01 -14.62 12.98
CA THR A 195 4.97 -15.64 12.69
C THR A 195 4.10 -15.29 11.49
N HIS A 196 4.06 -14.03 11.05
CA HIS A 196 3.26 -13.58 9.90
C HIS A 196 4.10 -13.44 8.61
N LYS A 197 4.65 -14.56 8.11
CA LYS A 197 5.49 -14.58 6.89
C LYS A 197 4.74 -14.22 5.59
N ASN A 198 3.40 -14.20 5.57
CA ASN A 198 2.58 -13.98 4.36
C ASN A 198 1.64 -12.76 4.45
N GLY A 199 2.15 -11.66 5.02
CA GLY A 199 1.42 -10.41 5.15
C GLY A 199 0.76 -10.26 6.52
N TYR A 200 0.65 -9.00 6.95
CA TYR A 200 0.04 -8.59 8.20
C TYR A 200 -1.46 -8.95 8.18
N GLY A 201 -1.78 -10.15 8.63
CA GLY A 201 -3.16 -10.57 8.88
C GLY A 201 -3.77 -9.73 10.00
N SER A 202 -5.10 -9.66 10.01
CA SER A 202 -5.84 -9.17 11.17
C SER A 202 -5.33 -9.85 12.45
N LEU A 203 -5.26 -9.11 13.55
CA LEU A 203 -5.16 -9.69 14.89
C LEU A 203 -6.14 -10.86 14.97
N GLN A 204 -5.64 -12.09 15.13
CA GLN A 204 -6.53 -13.18 15.52
C GLN A 204 -7.01 -12.85 16.95
N GLY A 205 -8.26 -13.17 17.25
CA GLY A 205 -8.95 -12.69 18.45
C GLY A 205 -8.26 -13.09 19.76
N GLU A 206 -8.88 -12.75 20.89
CA GLU A 206 -8.36 -12.96 22.26
C GLU A 206 -7.87 -14.38 22.56
N ALA A 207 -8.29 -15.38 21.78
CA ALA A 207 -7.91 -16.79 21.93
C ALA A 207 -6.62 -17.20 21.18
N ASP A 208 -5.88 -16.27 20.56
CA ASP A 208 -4.62 -16.62 19.89
C ASP A 208 -3.53 -17.03 20.92
N PRO A 209 -2.90 -18.21 20.77
CA PRO A 209 -1.80 -18.64 21.64
C PRO A 209 -0.59 -17.69 21.66
N VAL A 210 -0.48 -16.77 20.70
CA VAL A 210 0.51 -15.68 20.70
C VAL A 210 0.34 -14.77 21.91
N TRP A 211 -0.89 -14.49 22.37
CA TRP A 211 -1.14 -13.60 23.52
C TRP A 211 -0.62 -14.19 24.83
N GLU A 212 -0.82 -15.49 25.03
CA GLU A 212 -0.31 -16.20 26.20
C GLU A 212 1.23 -16.19 26.24
N ARG A 213 1.87 -16.38 25.08
CA ARG A 213 3.34 -16.32 24.96
C ARG A 213 3.89 -14.94 25.31
N ILE A 214 3.22 -13.88 24.84
CA ILE A 214 3.59 -12.49 25.16
C ILE A 214 3.38 -12.21 26.65
N ALA A 215 2.24 -12.59 27.22
CA ALA A 215 1.94 -12.42 28.64
C ALA A 215 2.99 -13.11 29.52
N ARG A 216 3.38 -14.33 29.17
CA ARG A 216 4.39 -15.10 29.90
C ARG A 216 5.77 -14.44 29.84
N ALA A 217 6.21 -13.98 28.66
CA ALA A 217 7.48 -13.27 28.49
C ALA A 217 7.50 -11.94 29.26
N TYR A 218 6.44 -11.15 29.14
CA TYR A 218 6.30 -9.89 29.86
C TYR A 218 6.38 -10.10 31.38
N ASN A 219 5.64 -11.06 31.92
CA ASN A 219 5.60 -11.29 33.37
C ASN A 219 6.91 -11.84 33.96
N GLN A 220 7.77 -12.44 33.15
CA GLN A 220 9.08 -12.95 33.57
C GLN A 220 10.13 -11.83 33.70
N GLU A 221 10.04 -10.82 32.83
CA GLU A 221 11.07 -9.78 32.70
C GLU A 221 10.59 -8.39 33.15
N LYS A 222 9.31 -8.26 33.56
CA LYS A 222 8.77 -6.97 34.01
C LYS A 222 9.54 -6.41 35.21
N PRO A 223 9.69 -5.08 35.30
CA PRO A 223 10.09 -4.42 36.53
C PRO A 223 9.19 -4.79 37.72
N GLY A 224 9.74 -4.73 38.94
CA GLY A 224 9.02 -5.11 40.17
C GLY A 224 7.68 -4.39 40.32
N ASP A 225 7.66 -3.09 40.03
CA ASP A 225 6.51 -2.19 40.21
C ASP A 225 5.45 -2.30 39.10
N PHE A 226 5.71 -3.09 38.05
CA PHE A 226 4.75 -3.24 36.95
C PHE A 226 3.71 -4.31 37.30
N PRO A 227 2.43 -4.14 36.90
CA PRO A 227 1.41 -5.15 37.12
C PRO A 227 1.71 -6.45 36.34
N ARG A 228 1.13 -7.57 36.77
CA ARG A 228 1.11 -8.79 35.97
C ARG A 228 -0.09 -8.76 35.02
N TYR A 229 0.11 -9.22 33.80
CA TYR A 229 -0.94 -9.26 32.77
C TYR A 229 -1.19 -10.69 32.31
N ASN A 230 -2.46 -11.05 32.16
CA ASN A 230 -2.84 -12.26 31.43
C ASN A 230 -2.96 -11.97 29.91
N GLU A 231 -3.26 -12.99 29.13
CA GLU A 231 -3.45 -12.91 27.68
C GLU A 231 -4.51 -11.87 27.25
N GLN A 232 -5.61 -11.75 28.00
CA GLN A 232 -6.68 -10.77 27.73
C GLN A 232 -6.22 -9.35 28.01
N ASP A 233 -5.45 -9.14 29.08
CA ASP A 233 -4.88 -7.84 29.42
C ASP A 233 -3.88 -7.38 28.36
N ILE A 234 -3.00 -8.28 27.90
CA ILE A 234 -2.06 -8.00 26.81
C ILE A 234 -2.80 -7.62 25.53
N PHE A 235 -3.84 -8.38 25.17
CA PHE A 235 -4.66 -8.07 23.99
C PHE A 235 -5.30 -6.69 24.09
N LYS A 236 -5.92 -6.35 25.22
CA LYS A 236 -6.52 -5.03 25.46
C LYS A 236 -5.49 -3.90 25.40
N ILE A 237 -4.29 -4.12 25.95
CA ILE A 237 -3.20 -3.14 25.88
C ILE A 237 -2.80 -2.91 24.42
N ILE A 238 -2.60 -3.96 23.64
CA ILE A 238 -2.26 -3.85 22.22
C ILE A 238 -3.37 -3.15 21.43
N GLN A 239 -4.65 -3.46 21.70
CA GLN A 239 -5.77 -2.74 21.10
C GLN A 239 -5.77 -1.25 21.47
N THR A 240 -5.50 -0.91 22.72
CA THR A 240 -5.40 0.48 23.18
C THR A 240 -4.27 1.22 22.47
N ILE A 241 -3.14 0.55 22.23
CA ILE A 241 -2.02 1.13 21.48
C ILE A 241 -2.42 1.39 20.03
N ILE A 242 -3.11 0.44 19.40
CA ILE A 242 -3.64 0.62 18.03
C ILE A 242 -4.61 1.79 18.00
N ASP A 243 -5.56 1.85 18.94
CA ASP A 243 -6.55 2.91 19.03
C ASP A 243 -5.90 4.29 19.20
N ALA A 244 -4.86 4.39 20.03
CA ALA A 244 -4.09 5.61 20.21
C ALA A 244 -3.36 6.03 18.92
N ILE A 245 -2.72 5.08 18.23
CA ILE A 245 -2.04 5.34 16.94
C ILE A 245 -3.06 5.78 15.88
N VAL A 246 -4.21 5.12 15.82
CA VAL A 246 -5.32 5.45 14.93
C VAL A 246 -5.84 6.85 15.24
N TYR A 247 -6.21 7.13 16.49
CA TYR A 247 -6.69 8.44 16.95
C TYR A 247 -5.72 9.56 16.54
N ARG A 248 -4.43 9.39 16.82
CA ARG A 248 -3.39 10.34 16.45
C ARG A 248 -3.26 10.49 14.94
N TYR A 249 -3.34 9.41 14.18
CA TYR A 249 -3.26 9.43 12.72
C TYR A 249 -4.43 10.18 12.08
N PHE A 250 -5.64 10.05 12.62
CA PHE A 250 -6.83 10.74 12.13
C PHE A 250 -6.88 12.21 12.55
N ASN A 251 -6.58 12.53 13.81
CA ASN A 251 -6.64 13.91 14.30
C ASN A 251 -5.57 14.81 13.68
N ASN A 252 -4.37 14.29 13.45
CA ASN A 252 -3.28 15.07 12.84
C ASN A 252 -3.53 15.48 11.37
N LYS A 253 -4.55 14.95 10.68
CA LYS A 253 -4.94 15.42 9.32
C LYS A 253 -6.11 16.40 9.34
N VAL A 254 -6.86 16.48 10.44
CA VAL A 254 -8.06 17.34 10.58
C VAL A 254 -7.71 18.71 11.15
N THR A 255 -6.66 18.84 11.97
CA THR A 255 -6.31 20.09 12.67
C THR A 255 -5.02 20.79 12.20
N ALA A 256 -4.28 20.25 11.23
CA ALA A 256 -3.00 20.84 10.81
C ALA A 256 -3.18 22.09 9.92
N PRO A 257 -2.60 23.26 10.28
CA PRO A 257 -2.53 24.43 9.40
C PRO A 257 -1.84 24.11 8.07
N GLU A 258 -2.21 24.83 7.01
CA GLU A 258 -1.79 24.57 5.63
C GLU A 258 -0.25 24.61 5.41
N ALA A 259 0.49 25.30 6.28
CA ALA A 259 1.95 25.30 6.30
C ALA A 259 2.54 23.96 6.77
N GLU A 260 1.95 23.30 7.77
CA GLU A 260 2.39 21.96 8.21
C GLU A 260 1.97 20.85 7.25
N ARG A 261 0.97 21.08 6.38
CA ARG A 261 0.63 20.14 5.30
C ARG A 261 1.75 20.03 4.26
N LYS A 262 2.41 21.14 3.91
CA LYS A 262 3.55 21.16 2.97
C LYS A 262 4.80 20.50 3.55
N GLU A 263 5.10 20.75 4.83
CA GLU A 263 6.21 20.10 5.52
C GLU A 263 5.99 18.58 5.67
N ARG A 264 4.72 18.14 5.73
CA ARG A 264 4.35 16.71 5.77
C ARG A 264 4.20 16.06 4.39
N GLU A 265 4.09 16.82 3.31
CA GLU A 265 4.29 16.30 1.95
C GLU A 265 5.76 15.91 1.77
N LEU A 266 6.71 16.68 2.34
CA LEU A 266 8.12 16.28 2.45
C LEU A 266 8.31 15.02 3.31
N ILE A 267 7.65 14.91 4.47
CA ILE A 267 7.77 13.69 5.31
C ILE A 267 7.15 12.46 4.61
N ASN A 268 6.11 12.62 3.79
CA ASN A 268 5.58 11.51 2.97
C ASN A 268 6.49 11.18 1.77
N GLU A 269 7.29 12.12 1.28
CA GLU A 269 8.39 11.84 0.32
C GLU A 269 9.53 11.09 1.01
N GLU A 270 9.93 11.50 2.22
CA GLU A 270 10.94 10.81 3.05
C GLU A 270 10.49 9.39 3.45
N PHE A 271 9.20 9.21 3.78
CA PHE A 271 8.60 7.89 4.03
C PHE A 271 8.42 7.07 2.74
N SER A 272 8.34 7.72 1.57
CA SER A 272 8.36 7.06 0.26
C SER A 272 9.76 6.56 -0.06
N GLU A 273 10.80 7.34 0.26
CA GLU A 273 12.21 6.95 0.13
C GLU A 273 12.55 5.78 1.06
N GLU A 274 12.14 5.81 2.34
CA GLU A 274 12.34 4.68 3.27
C GLU A 274 11.56 3.42 2.85
N LEU A 275 10.37 3.59 2.25
CA LEU A 275 9.60 2.47 1.68
C LEU A 275 10.23 1.94 0.39
N GLU A 276 10.86 2.79 -0.43
CA GLU A 276 11.61 2.42 -1.61
C GLU A 276 12.91 1.68 -1.24
N GLU A 277 13.58 2.10 -0.17
CA GLU A 277 14.76 1.43 0.39
C GLU A 277 14.39 0.05 0.95
N LEU A 278 13.28 -0.04 1.70
CA LEU A 278 12.76 -1.32 2.20
C LEU A 278 12.29 -2.24 1.06
N TYR A 279 11.71 -1.68 0.00
CA TYR A 279 11.31 -2.44 -1.18
C TYR A 279 12.53 -2.92 -1.98
N GLY A 280 13.60 -2.12 -2.06
CA GLY A 280 14.89 -2.51 -2.63
C GLY A 280 15.51 -3.70 -1.90
N VAL A 281 15.54 -3.64 -0.56
CA VAL A 281 16.03 -4.75 0.29
C VAL A 281 15.17 -6.00 0.12
N ILE A 282 13.84 -5.86 0.05
CA ILE A 282 12.94 -6.99 -0.18
C ILE A 282 13.17 -7.60 -1.57
N VAL A 283 13.38 -6.80 -2.61
CA VAL A 283 13.65 -7.27 -3.97
C VAL A 283 15.01 -7.99 -4.07
N GLU A 284 16.05 -7.50 -3.39
CA GLU A 284 17.36 -8.19 -3.31
C GLU A 284 17.26 -9.53 -2.59
N VAL A 285 16.58 -9.57 -1.43
CA VAL A 285 16.34 -10.82 -0.69
C VAL A 285 15.53 -11.81 -1.55
N PHE A 286 14.58 -11.33 -2.36
CA PHE A 286 13.84 -12.18 -3.29
C PHE A 286 14.68 -12.68 -4.48
N ARG A 287 15.68 -11.93 -4.96
CA ARG A 287 16.64 -12.40 -5.98
C ARG A 287 17.56 -13.48 -5.42
N GLU A 288 18.10 -13.29 -4.22
CA GLU A 288 18.95 -14.26 -3.54
C GLU A 288 18.21 -15.57 -3.25
N ILE A 289 16.94 -15.50 -2.83
CA ILE A 289 16.13 -16.69 -2.53
C ILE A 289 15.74 -17.47 -3.80
N LYS A 290 15.61 -16.80 -4.95
CA LYS A 290 15.21 -17.45 -6.21
C LYS A 290 16.36 -17.77 -7.17
N GLY A 291 17.61 -17.42 -6.83
CA GLY A 291 18.78 -17.73 -7.66
C GLY A 291 18.75 -17.09 -9.05
N TYR A 292 18.07 -15.95 -9.21
CA TYR A 292 18.14 -15.15 -10.43
C TYR A 292 19.30 -14.17 -10.28
N ASN A 293 20.44 -14.52 -10.88
CA ASN A 293 21.50 -13.56 -11.23
C ASN A 293 21.08 -12.76 -12.47
#